data_AF-A0A7H4M984-F1
#
_entry.id   AF-A0A7H4M984-F1
#
_cell.length_a   1.000
_cell.length_b   1.000
_cell.length_c   1.000
_cell.angle_alpha   90.00
_cell.angle_beta   90.00
_cell.angle_gamma   90.00
#
_symmetry.space_group_name_H-M   'P 1'
#
loop_
_entity.id
_entity.type
_entity.pdbx_description
1 polymer ?
#
loop_
_entity_poly.entity_id
_entity_poly.type
_entity_poly.pdbx_seq_one_letter_code
_entity_poly.pdbx_strand_id
1 'polypeptide(L)' 'MHKTTLEQWALLEKVVELGSFARAAEETNRSQSSVSYNLALLQERLGVALLAPSGRRAC' A
#
# COMPACT_ATOMS: atom_id res chain seq x y z
N MET A 1 -3.12 -15.03 -16.10
CA MET A 1 -4.13 -14.82 -15.03
C MET A 1 -3.47 -14.12 -13.86
N HIS A 2 -3.44 -12.78 -13.89
CA HIS A 2 -2.73 -11.99 -12.88
C HIS A 2 -3.63 -11.78 -11.66
N LYS A 3 -3.72 -12.81 -10.82
CA LYS A 3 -4.43 -12.72 -9.54
C LYS A 3 -3.59 -11.85 -8.60
N THR A 4 -3.92 -10.57 -8.51
CA THR A 4 -3.56 -9.75 -7.35
C THR A 4 -3.92 -10.54 -6.09
N THR A 5 -3.02 -10.64 -5.12
CA THR A 5 -3.28 -11.44 -3.92
C THR A 5 -4.23 -10.70 -2.99
N LEU A 6 -5.13 -11.42 -2.31
CA LEU A 6 -6.01 -10.82 -1.30
C LEU A 6 -5.19 -10.13 -0.20
N GLU A 7 -4.00 -10.63 0.09
CA GLU A 7 -3.07 -9.98 1.02
C GLU A 7 -2.65 -8.58 0.58
N GLN A 8 -2.47 -8.32 -0.72
CA GLN A 8 -2.15 -6.98 -1.23
C GLN A 8 -3.32 -6.02 -1.05
N TRP A 9 -4.55 -6.51 -1.22
CA TRP A 9 -5.77 -5.74 -1.00
C TRP A 9 -6.02 -5.47 0.48
N ALA A 10 -5.79 -6.45 1.36
CA ALA A 10 -5.85 -6.25 2.81
C ALA A 10 -4.81 -5.22 3.27
N LEU A 11 -3.62 -5.22 2.67
CA LEU A 11 -2.59 -4.22 2.91
C LEU A 11 -3.05 -2.81 2.53
N LEU A 12 -3.70 -2.68 1.37
CA LEU A 12 -4.26 -1.42 0.89
C LEU A 12 -5.33 -0.90 1.85
N GLU A 13 -6.26 -1.77 2.26
CA GLU A 13 -7.30 -1.45 3.24
C GLU A 13 -6.69 -0.91 4.54
N LYS A 14 -5.68 -1.60 5.09
CA LYS A 14 -4.98 -1.15 6.29
C LYS A 14 -4.22 0.16 6.13
N VAL A 15 -3.58 0.39 4.98
CA VAL A 15 -2.93 1.68 4.70
C VAL A 15 -3.95 2.81 4.62
N VAL A 16 -5.14 2.56 4.05
CA VAL A 16 -6.22 3.55 3.94
C VAL A 16 -6.87 3.80 5.31
N GLU A 17 -7.13 2.75 6.08
CA GLU A 17 -7.71 2.82 7.44
C GLU A 17 -6.80 3.58 8.40
N LEU A 18 -5.50 3.27 8.38
CA LEU A 18 -4.51 3.87 9.30
C LEU A 18 -3.92 5.18 8.76
N GLY A 19 -4.11 5.48 7.47
CA GLY A 19 -3.55 6.65 6.79
C GLY A 19 -2.02 6.70 6.77
N SER A 20 -1.33 5.60 7.09
CA SER A 20 0.12 5.55 7.23
C SER A 20 0.68 4.18 6.82
N PHE A 21 1.64 4.21 5.89
CA PHE A 21 2.37 3.02 5.46
C PHE A 21 3.16 2.36 6.60
N ALA A 22 3.67 3.15 7.54
CA ALA A 22 4.43 2.63 8.68
C ALA A 22 3.52 1.86 9.65
N ARG A 23 2.38 2.46 10.03
CA ARG A 23 1.41 1.81 10.93
C ARG A 23 0.80 0.55 10.32
N ALA A 24 0.47 0.59 9.03
CA ALA A 24 -0.03 -0.59 8.33
C ALA A 24 1.02 -1.71 8.27
N ALA A 25 2.30 -1.35 8.13
CA ALA A 25 3.39 -2.31 8.14
C ALA A 25 3.56 -2.95 9.53
N GLU A 26 3.51 -2.15 10.60
CA GLU A 26 3.54 -2.65 11.98
C GLU A 26 2.38 -3.62 12.26
N GLU A 27 1.15 -3.26 11.86
CA GLU A 27 -0.04 -4.09 12.08
C GLU A 27 0.00 -5.39 11.25
N THR A 28 0.59 -5.35 10.06
CA THR A 28 0.72 -6.52 9.18
C THR A 28 2.01 -7.31 9.39
N ASN A 29 2.80 -6.98 10.43
CA ASN A 29 4.09 -7.58 10.74
C ASN A 29 5.06 -7.56 9.53
N ARG A 30 4.99 -6.51 8.71
CA ARG A 30 5.82 -6.31 7.52
C ARG A 30 6.67 -5.05 7.65
N SER A 31 7.68 -4.92 6.81
CA SER A 31 8.45 -3.67 6.71
C SER A 31 7.70 -2.65 5.85
N GLN A 32 7.80 -1.36 6.19
CA GLN A 32 7.18 -0.27 5.43
C GLN A 32 7.59 -0.29 3.94
N SER A 33 8.84 -0.66 3.65
CA SER A 33 9.35 -0.86 2.29
C SER A 33 8.64 -1.99 1.54
N SER A 34 8.37 -3.11 2.23
CA SER A 34 7.65 -4.26 1.66
C SER A 34 6.19 -3.93 1.37
N VAL A 35 5.56 -3.13 2.25
CA VAL A 35 4.19 -2.65 2.05
C VAL A 35 4.09 -1.74 0.83
N SER A 36 4.98 -0.76 0.74
CA SER A 36 5.07 0.15 -0.40
C SER A 36 5.29 -0.60 -1.72
N TYR A 37 6.23 -1.56 -1.74
CA TYR A 37 6.52 -2.36 -2.93
C TYR A 37 5.32 -3.21 -3.38
N ASN A 38 4.63 -3.87 -2.45
CA ASN A 38 3.44 -4.66 -2.78
C ASN A 38 2.30 -3.80 -3.34
N LEU A 39 2.12 -2.60 -2.81
CA LEU A 39 1.12 -1.65 -3.31
C LEU A 39 1.52 -1.04 -4.66
N ALA A 40 2.80 -0.76 -4.89
CA ALA A 40 3.29 -0.35 -6.20
C ALA A 40 3.05 -1.43 -7.26
N LEU A 41 3.32 -2.70 -6.92
CA LEU A 41 3.05 -3.84 -7.81
C LEU A 41 1.55 -4.02 -8.05
N LEU A 42 0.71 -3.81 -7.04
CA LEU A 42 -0.75 -3.86 -7.17
C LEU A 42 -1.24 -2.79 -8.15
N GLN A 43 -0.75 -1.56 -8.00
CA GLN A 43 -1.10 -0.43 -8.87
C GLN A 43 -0.62 -0.64 -10.31
N GLU A 44 0.61 -1.14 -10.50
CA GLU A 44 1.15 -1.48 -11.81
C GLU A 44 0.31 -2.56 -12.52
N ARG A 45 -0.08 -3.61 -11.78
CA ARG A 45 -0.92 -4.70 -12.30
C ARG A 45 -2.32 -4.24 -12.67
N LEU A 46 -2.88 -3.29 -11.92
CA LEU A 46 -4.19 -2.70 -12.20
C LEU A 46 -4.12 -1.61 -13.27
N GLY A 47 -2.92 -1.08 -13.55
CA GLY A 47 -2.73 0.09 -14.41
C GLY A 47 -3.34 1.37 -13.83
N VAL A 48 -3.60 1.41 -12.51
CA VAL A 48 -4.29 2.52 -11.84
C VAL A 48 -3.52 2.90 -10.58
N ALA A 49 -3.33 4.21 -10.37
CA ALA A 49 -2.84 4.76 -9.12
C ALA A 49 -3.94 4.71 -8.05
N LEU A 50 -3.82 3.79 -7.10
CA LEU A 50 -4.75 3.60 -5.97
C LEU A 50 -4.42 4.53 -4.80
N LEU A 51 -3.14 4.89 -4.65
CA LEU A 51 -2.65 5.72 -3.57
C LEU A 51 -1.95 6.94 -4.15
N ALA A 52 -2.50 8.12 -3.90
CA ALA A 52 -1.76 9.35 -4.11
C ALA A 52 -0.75 9.51 -2.95
N PRO A 53 0.55 9.77 -3.23
CA PRO A 53 1.46 10.16 -2.17
C PRO A 53 0.92 11.44 -1.55
N SER A 54 0.35 11.34 -0.35
CA SER A 54 -0.02 12.50 0.46
C SER A 54 1.27 13.07 1.05
N GLY A 55 2.12 13.59 0.17
CA GLY A 55 3.09 14.57 0.55
C GLY A 55 2.28 15.78 1.01
N ARG A 56 2.24 16.00 2.32
CA ARG A 56 2.49 17.38 2.73
C ARG A 56 3.74 17.77 1.97
N ARG A 57 3.57 18.67 1.00
CA ARG A 57 4.60 19.67 0.77
C ARG A 57 4.96 20.13 2.17
N ALA A 58 6.09 19.68 2.68
CA ALA A 58 6.75 20.37 3.76
C ALA A 58 7.02 21.74 3.14
N CYS A 59 6.12 22.68 3.45
CA CYS A 59 6.33 24.09 3.21
C CYS A 59 7.46 24.56 4.12
#